data_AF-L0WEF6-F1
#
_entry.id   AF-L0WEF6-F1
#
_cell.length_a   1.000
_cell.length_b   1.000
_cell.length_c   1.000
_cell.angle_alpha   90.00
_cell.angle_beta   90.00
_cell.angle_gamma   90.00
#
_symmetry.space_group_name_H-M   'P 1'
#
loop_
_entity.id
_entity.type
_entity.pdbx_description
1 polymer ?
#
loop_
_entity_poly.entity_id
_entity_poly.type
_entity_poly.pdbx_seq_one_letter_code
_entity_poly.pdbx_strand_id
1 'polypeptide(L)'
;MIFEVNYLYRDASNYKQCESVVVDVADARSVEEVEAMILERFADLQVWPDVVHFRPEDLGWPTAYFEDHDEHGDDLGLHELEAIAETVKPVTAALP
;
A
#
# COMPACT_ATOMS: atom_id res chain seq x y z
N MET A 1 -8.41 -8.42 12.89
CA MET A 1 -7.07 -9.05 13.06
C MET A 1 -6.04 -8.00 12.70
N ILE A 2 -4.87 -8.01 13.34
CA ILE A 2 -3.87 -6.97 13.11
C ILE A 2 -2.86 -7.45 12.08
N PHE A 3 -2.66 -6.65 11.04
CA PHE A 3 -1.74 -6.92 9.95
C PHE A 3 -0.73 -5.78 9.82
N GLU A 4 0.52 -6.13 9.55
CA GLU A 4 1.55 -5.21 9.07
C GLU A 4 1.58 -5.28 7.54
N VAL A 5 1.33 -4.14 6.91
CA VAL A 5 1.32 -3.99 5.46
C VAL A 5 2.56 -3.20 5.08
N ASN A 6 3.42 -3.81 4.26
CA ASN A 6 4.63 -3.22 3.71
C ASN A 6 4.39 -2.92 2.25
N TYR A 7 4.79 -1.73 1.83
CA TYR A 7 4.61 -1.25 0.47
C TYR A 7 5.76 -0.34 0.09
N LEU A 8 5.91 -0.12 -1.20
CA LEU A 8 6.97 0.72 -1.73
C LEU A 8 6.45 1.65 -2.81
N TYR A 9 7.10 2.81 -2.90
CA TYR A 9 7.04 3.68 -4.06
C TYR A 9 8.22 3.36 -4.97
N ARG A 10 8.00 3.38 -6.29
CA ARG A 10 9.03 3.25 -7.30
C ARG A 10 8.97 4.45 -8.23
N ASP A 11 10.06 5.22 -8.31
CA ASP A 11 10.16 6.34 -9.24
C ASP A 11 10.44 5.89 -10.68
N ALA A 12 10.44 6.84 -11.61
CA ALA A 12 10.77 6.58 -13.02
C ALA A 12 12.20 6.04 -13.23
N SER A 13 13.11 6.29 -12.29
CA SER A 13 14.50 5.80 -12.31
C SER A 13 14.67 4.42 -11.65
N ASN A 14 13.59 3.78 -11.20
CA ASN A 14 13.54 2.52 -10.45
C ASN A 14 14.18 2.58 -9.04
N TYR A 15 14.38 3.76 -8.47
CA TYR A 15 14.65 3.90 -7.05
C TYR A 15 13.40 3.56 -6.25
N LYS A 16 13.62 2.95 -5.08
CA LYS A 16 12.55 2.45 -4.22
C LYS A 16 12.62 3.08 -2.85
N GLN A 17 11.46 3.46 -2.34
CA GLN A 17 11.30 3.91 -0.97
C GLN A 17 10.16 3.10 -0.34
N CYS A 18 10.43 2.47 0.80
CA CYS A 18 9.50 1.58 1.49
C CYS A 18 8.84 2.30 2.65
N GLU A 19 7.61 1.88 2.97
CA GLU A 19 6.87 2.30 4.15
C GLU A 19 6.08 1.11 4.69
N SER A 20 5.73 1.15 5.97
CA SER A 20 4.86 0.14 6.56
C SER A 20 3.84 0.71 7.54
N VAL A 21 2.68 0.06 7.57
CA VAL A 21 1.61 0.37 8.53
C VAL A 21 1.15 -0.88 9.23
N VAL A 22 0.66 -0.71 10.46
CA VAL A 22 -0.01 -1.75 11.21
C VAL A 22 -1.49 -1.36 11.30
N VAL A 23 -2.35 -2.20 10.75
CA VAL A 23 -3.79 -1.95 10.66
C VAL A 23 -4.58 -3.07 11.34
N ASP A 24 -5.67 -2.71 12.01
CA ASP A 24 -6.68 -3.68 12.44
C ASP A 24 -7.79 -3.76 11.39
N VAL A 25 -7.86 -4.89 10.69
CA VAL A 25 -8.91 -5.15 9.71
C VAL A 25 -9.93 -6.05 10.37
N ALA A 26 -11.07 -5.47 10.76
CA ALA A 26 -12.07 -6.16 11.57
C ALA A 26 -12.69 -7.38 10.87
N ASP A 27 -12.93 -7.28 9.56
CA ASP A 27 -13.59 -8.31 8.77
C ASP A 27 -12.63 -9.32 8.11
N ALA A 28 -11.33 -8.99 8.04
CA ALA A 28 -10.34 -9.88 7.45
C ALA A 28 -9.85 -10.94 8.43
N ARG A 29 -9.75 -12.17 7.92
CA ARG A 29 -9.38 -13.40 8.62
C ARG A 29 -8.06 -13.98 8.13
N SER A 30 -7.53 -13.47 7.02
CA SER A 30 -6.25 -13.90 6.47
C SER A 30 -5.57 -12.76 5.71
N VAL A 31 -4.28 -12.97 5.42
CA VAL A 31 -3.48 -12.07 4.59
C VAL A 31 -4.10 -11.88 3.20
N GLU A 32 -4.57 -12.97 2.59
CA GLU A 32 -5.16 -12.96 1.25
C GLU A 32 -6.44 -12.14 1.19
N GLU A 33 -7.24 -12.12 2.26
CA GLU A 33 -8.43 -11.27 2.33
C GLU A 33 -8.06 -9.78 2.38
N VAL A 34 -7.00 -9.41 3.12
CA VAL A 34 -6.52 -8.02 3.15
C VAL A 34 -5.98 -7.60 1.78
N GLU A 35 -5.18 -8.45 1.15
CA GLU A 35 -4.67 -8.21 -0.22
C GLU A 35 -5.81 -8.05 -1.23
N ALA A 36 -6.80 -8.95 -1.19
CA ALA A 36 -7.97 -8.90 -2.06
C ALA A 36 -8.80 -7.63 -1.83
N MET A 37 -8.96 -7.17 -0.58
CA MET A 37 -9.66 -5.92 -0.27
C MET A 37 -8.95 -4.70 -0.85
N ILE A 38 -7.61 -4.65 -0.77
CA ILE A 38 -6.82 -3.58 -1.39
C ILE A 38 -6.98 -3.64 -2.92
N LEU A 39 -6.80 -4.83 -3.51
CA LEU A 39 -6.93 -5.04 -4.95
C LEU A 39 -8.32 -4.65 -5.47
N GLU A 40 -9.39 -5.03 -4.78
CA GLU A 40 -10.77 -4.70 -5.16
C GLU A 40 -11.02 -3.19 -5.10
N ARG A 41 -10.56 -2.53 -4.03
CA ARG A 41 -10.74 -1.08 -3.85
C ARG A 41 -10.01 -0.27 -4.91
N PHE A 42 -8.84 -0.73 -5.35
CA PHE A 42 -7.98 -0.02 -6.32
C PHE A 42 -7.92 -0.74 -7.67
N ALA A 43 -8.94 -1.52 -8.04
CA ALA A 43 -8.95 -2.31 -9.27
C ALA A 43 -8.73 -1.45 -10.53
N ASP A 44 -9.21 -0.21 -10.53
CA ASP A 44 -9.06 0.73 -11.65
C ASP A 44 -7.63 1.30 -11.78
N LEU A 45 -6.77 1.08 -10.78
CA LEU A 45 -5.40 1.61 -10.74
C LEU A 45 -4.32 0.55 -11.06
N GLN A 46 -4.71 -0.68 -11.41
CA GLN A 46 -3.77 -1.76 -11.67
C GLN A 46 -3.03 -1.56 -13.00
N VAL A 47 -1.73 -1.28 -12.92
CA VAL A 47 -0.87 -1.06 -14.10
C VAL A 47 -0.20 -2.36 -14.55
N TRP A 48 0.32 -3.14 -13.61
CA TRP A 48 0.96 -4.43 -13.86
C TRP A 48 0.15 -5.58 -13.23
N PRO A 49 0.03 -6.73 -13.93
CA PRO A 49 -0.85 -7.83 -13.49
C PRO A 49 -0.31 -8.62 -12.30
N ASP A 50 0.98 -8.51 -12.01
CA ASP A 50 1.70 -9.25 -10.97
C ASP A 50 2.00 -8.41 -9.72
N VAL A 51 1.57 -7.14 -9.70
CA VAL A 51 1.81 -6.21 -8.61
C VAL A 51 0.49 -5.51 -8.25
N VAL A 52 0.12 -5.57 -6.97
CA VAL A 52 -1.06 -4.83 -6.49
C VAL A 52 -0.67 -3.36 -6.31
N HIS A 53 -1.29 -2.51 -7.12
CA HIS A 53 -1.13 -1.06 -7.06
C HIS A 53 -2.21 -0.44 -6.19
N PHE A 54 -1.84 0.55 -5.39
CA PHE A 54 -2.80 1.29 -4.60
C PHE A 54 -2.29 2.68 -4.24
N ARG A 55 -3.16 3.48 -3.61
CA ARG A 55 -2.84 4.79 -3.06
C ARG A 55 -2.97 4.76 -1.54
N PRO A 56 -1.87 4.74 -0.76
CA PRO A 56 -1.92 4.70 0.69
C PRO A 56 -2.67 5.90 1.27
N GLU A 57 -2.54 7.08 0.67
CA GLU A 57 -3.23 8.30 1.10
C GLU A 57 -4.76 8.21 1.00
N ASP A 58 -5.30 7.44 0.04
CA ASP A 58 -6.75 7.17 -0.09
C ASP A 58 -7.28 6.22 1.02
N LEU A 59 -6.37 5.60 1.77
CA LEU A 59 -6.62 4.83 3.00
C LEU A 59 -6.28 5.63 4.26
N GLY A 60 -5.74 6.85 4.13
CA GLY A 60 -5.22 7.65 5.24
C GLY A 60 -3.87 7.15 5.77
N TRP A 61 -3.14 6.36 4.98
CA TRP A 61 -1.81 5.85 5.32
C TRP A 61 -0.71 6.82 4.84
N PRO A 62 0.49 6.79 5.46
CA PRO A 62 1.61 7.59 4.99
C PRO A 62 2.04 7.22 3.56
N THR A 63 2.52 8.19 2.80
CA THR A 63 3.05 7.96 1.45
C THR A 63 4.54 7.68 1.50
N ALA A 64 5.01 6.75 0.67
CA ALA A 64 6.45 6.50 0.49
C ALA A 64 7.10 7.33 -0.65
N TYR A 65 6.47 8.40 -1.12
CA TYR A 65 7.02 9.24 -2.19
C TYR A 65 8.39 9.84 -1.83
N PHE A 66 9.23 10.06 -2.85
CA PHE A 66 10.45 10.86 -2.70
C PHE A 66 10.10 12.35 -2.56
N GLU A 67 11.01 13.15 -2.01
CA GLU A 67 10.77 14.59 -1.76
C GLU A 67 10.51 15.39 -3.05
N ASP A 68 11.06 14.95 -4.17
CA ASP A 68 10.92 15.55 -5.50
C ASP A 68 9.81 14.91 -6.36
N HIS A 69 8.94 14.10 -5.75
CA HIS A 69 7.82 13.46 -6.44
C HIS A 69 6.92 14.47 -7.15
N ASP A 70 6.69 14.24 -8.45
CA ASP A 70 5.87 15.11 -9.30
C ASP A 70 4.87 14.33 -10.16
N GLU A 71 3.62 14.22 -9.67
CA GLU A 71 2.51 13.59 -10.41
C GLU A 71 2.18 14.30 -11.75
N HIS A 72 2.67 15.52 -11.99
CA HIS A 72 2.53 16.20 -13.28
C HIS A 72 3.65 15.84 -14.28
N GLY A 73 4.69 15.15 -13.81
CA GLY A 73 5.81 14.65 -14.57
C GLY A 73 5.61 13.21 -15.07
N ASP A 74 6.64 12.39 -14.92
CA ASP A 74 6.66 10.97 -15.29
C ASP A 74 6.48 10.02 -14.09
N ASP A 75 6.37 10.57 -12.88
CA ASP A 75 6.10 9.82 -11.68
C ASP A 75 4.66 9.31 -11.62
N LEU A 76 4.49 8.05 -11.22
CA LEU A 76 3.17 7.47 -10.98
C LEU A 76 2.74 7.76 -9.55
N GLY A 77 1.54 8.27 -9.34
CA GLY A 77 0.96 8.39 -7.99
C GLY A 77 0.51 7.05 -7.39
N LEU A 78 1.31 5.98 -7.53
CA LEU A 78 0.95 4.62 -7.13
C LEU A 78 2.06 3.95 -6.31
N HIS A 79 1.64 3.22 -5.28
CA HIS A 79 2.49 2.35 -4.49
C HIS A 79 2.24 0.89 -4.84
N GLU A 80 3.28 0.09 -4.70
CA GLU A 80 3.28 -1.35 -4.90
C GLU A 80 3.18 -2.04 -3.54
N LEU A 81 2.20 -2.94 -3.39
CA LEU A 81 2.13 -3.82 -2.23
C LEU A 81 3.31 -4.79 -2.25
N GLU A 82 4.10 -4.82 -1.18
CA GLU A 82 5.28 -5.69 -1.07
C GLU A 82 4.99 -6.95 -0.24
N ALA A 83 4.40 -6.77 0.94
CA ALA A 83 4.10 -7.89 1.83
C ALA A 83 3.03 -7.52 2.87
N ILE A 84 2.22 -8.51 3.24
CA ILE A 84 1.29 -8.43 4.36
C ILE A 84 1.60 -9.57 5.32
N ALA A 85 1.67 -9.27 6.62
CA ALA A 85 1.88 -10.27 7.65
C ALA A 85 0.98 -10.02 8.86
N GLU A 86 0.42 -11.08 9.44
CA GLU A 86 -0.22 -10.99 10.75
C GLU A 86 0.80 -10.54 11.80
N THR A 87 0.36 -9.69 12.72
CA THR A 87 1.25 -9.12 13.74
C THR A 87 0.53 -8.89 15.07
N VAL A 88 1.33 -8.68 16.12
CA VAL A 88 0.88 -8.28 17.46
C VAL A 88 1.36 -6.87 17.83
N LYS A 89 1.97 -6.16 16.88
CA LYS A 89 2.39 -4.77 17.03
C LYS A 89 1.16 -3.86 17.25
N PRO A 90 1.33 -2.71 17.93
CA PRO A 90 0.25 -1.75 18.06
C PRO A 90 -0.14 -1.17 16.69
N VAL A 91 -1.44 -0.94 16.50
CA VAL A 91 -2.01 -0.31 15.30
C VAL A 91 -1.41 1.09 15.12
N THR A 92 -0.90 1.37 13.92
CA THR A 92 -0.30 2.66 13.54
C THR A 92 -1.14 3.43 12.52
N ALA A 93 -2.05 2.75 11.81
CA ALA A 93 -2.98 3.37 10.88
C ALA A 93 -4.38 2.74 11.00
N ALA A 94 -5.42 3.54 10.77
CA ALA A 94 -6.78 3.03 10.66
C ALA A 94 -7.09 2.71 9.19
N LEU A 95 -7.92 1.70 8.95
CA LEU A 95 -8.68 1.62 7.70
C LEU A 95 -10.02 2.35 7.92
N PRO A 96 -10.46 3.23 6.99
CA PRO A 96 -11.75 3.89 7.08
C PRO A 96 -12.93 2.92 6.94
#